data_AF-A0A1H3L7N9-F1
#
_entry.id   AF-A0A1H3L7N9-F1
#
_cell.length_a   1.000
_cell.length_b   1.000
_cell.length_c   1.000
_cell.angle_alpha   90.00
_cell.angle_beta   90.00
_cell.angle_gamma   90.00
#
_symmetry.space_group_name_H-M   'P 1'
#
loop_
_entity.id
_entity.type
_entity.pdbx_description
1 polymer ?
#
loop_
_entity_poly.entity_id
_entity_poly.type
_entity_poly.pdbx_seq_one_letter_code
_entity_poly.pdbx_strand_id
1 'polypeptide(L)'
;MQKHGNAGGRTPKAAVRALVDKFGPKAGDGARIGKVSGKVLPVVVAGGALVMVGQPLLAGAGPEQAAPHPVQIRAVDNEAPLAPAVAPAPAAPTVSPAPAAPPAPEAPAAPPAPAAPADQGAPAPAPLPVTKSVDVDYQAQQTSYWCGPTAARIALSSKTDALPDQGEMAAELGTTENGTDTIGQVVDGLNKHLAGTGTQYVARDWSDRPLTPEMTEQLWSDTVRNVAGGKAMVANIVAAPGNQPPGYPSSQTIYHYVAIVGYNAADKTVHISDPARFSGIEDYWLSLDQIASLIQPKGYAA
;
A
#
# COMPACT_ATOMS: atom_id res chain seq x y z
N MET A 1 38.68 -42.97 -7.39
CA MET A 1 37.43 -42.65 -8.11
C MET A 1 36.71 -41.52 -7.39
N GLN A 2 36.60 -40.37 -8.06
CA GLN A 2 35.79 -39.22 -7.67
C GLN A 2 34.28 -39.54 -7.76
N LYS A 3 33.48 -38.83 -6.94
CA LYS A 3 32.12 -38.30 -7.22
C LYS A 3 31.63 -37.59 -5.94
N HIS A 4 31.97 -36.31 -5.75
CA HIS A 4 31.15 -35.12 -6.06
C HIS A 4 29.77 -35.11 -5.37
N GLY A 5 29.70 -34.33 -4.28
CA GLY A 5 28.46 -33.78 -3.75
C GLY A 5 27.94 -32.65 -4.64
N ASN A 6 26.62 -32.53 -4.71
CA ASN A 6 25.93 -31.47 -5.44
C ASN A 6 25.38 -30.45 -4.43
N ALA A 7 26.03 -29.30 -4.34
CA ALA A 7 25.55 -28.12 -3.63
C ALA A 7 24.84 -27.19 -4.63
N GLY A 8 23.82 -26.49 -4.14
CA GLY A 8 22.91 -25.65 -4.92
C GLY A 8 23.54 -24.45 -5.62
N GLY A 9 22.73 -23.82 -6.47
CA GLY A 9 23.05 -22.58 -7.15
C GLY A 9 21.80 -21.93 -7.71
N ARG A 10 21.01 -21.28 -6.85
CA ARG A 10 20.09 -20.20 -7.27
C ARG A 10 20.97 -19.01 -7.67
N THR A 11 20.77 -18.51 -8.88
CA THR A 11 21.45 -17.33 -9.42
C THR A 11 20.88 -16.04 -8.80
N PRO A 12 21.70 -15.18 -8.18
CA PRO A 12 21.31 -13.81 -7.83
C PRO A 12 21.48 -12.86 -9.03
N LYS A 13 20.43 -12.11 -9.36
CA LYS A 13 20.45 -10.95 -10.27
C LYS A 13 21.32 -9.82 -9.66
N ALA A 14 22.63 -9.91 -9.83
CA ALA A 14 23.56 -8.82 -9.50
C ALA A 14 24.90 -8.99 -10.25
N ALA A 15 24.88 -9.06 -11.60
CA ALA A 15 26.12 -9.16 -12.38
C ALA A 15 25.99 -8.71 -13.86
N VAL A 16 25.21 -7.68 -14.17
CA VAL A 16 25.25 -7.06 -15.52
C VAL A 16 25.34 -5.55 -15.41
N ARG A 17 26.48 -5.06 -14.90
CA ARG A 17 26.97 -3.70 -15.19
C ARG A 17 28.46 -3.55 -14.90
N ALA A 18 29.31 -4.31 -15.60
CA ALA A 18 30.75 -4.04 -15.69
C ALA A 18 31.40 -4.91 -16.78
N LEU A 19 31.16 -4.64 -18.08
CA LEU A 19 32.02 -5.19 -19.14
C LEU A 19 31.89 -4.47 -20.50
N VAL A 20 31.96 -3.13 -20.54
CA VAL A 20 32.17 -2.36 -21.79
C VAL A 20 33.17 -1.23 -21.53
N ASP A 21 34.39 -1.58 -21.12
CA ASP A 21 35.50 -0.61 -21.00
C ASP A 21 36.88 -1.26 -21.16
N LYS A 22 36.98 -2.36 -21.93
CA LYS A 22 38.27 -3.08 -22.09
C LYS A 22 38.69 -3.44 -23.52
N PHE A 23 38.00 -2.96 -24.56
CA PHE A 23 38.47 -3.17 -25.94
C PHE A 23 38.13 -1.98 -26.85
N GLY A 24 38.81 -0.85 -26.64
CA GLY A 24 38.92 0.21 -27.64
C GLY A 24 40.29 0.12 -28.34
N PRO A 25 40.37 0.12 -29.69
CA PRO A 25 41.65 0.18 -30.37
C PRO A 25 42.18 1.62 -30.47
N LYS A 26 43.47 1.81 -30.17
CA LYS A 26 44.26 3.02 -30.47
C LYS A 26 45.36 2.69 -31.48
N ALA A 27 45.49 3.53 -32.51
CA ALA A 27 46.69 3.98 -33.26
C ALA A 27 46.24 4.38 -34.69
N GLY A 28 46.73 5.45 -35.35
CA GLY A 28 47.87 6.32 -35.10
C GLY A 28 47.93 7.50 -36.09
N ASP A 29 48.97 8.31 -35.93
CA ASP A 29 49.27 9.60 -36.57
C ASP A 29 49.36 9.62 -38.11
N GLY A 30 49.09 10.80 -38.71
CA GLY A 30 49.61 11.12 -40.05
C GLY A 30 48.93 12.24 -40.85
N ALA A 31 49.46 13.46 -40.75
CA ALA A 31 49.61 14.49 -41.81
C ALA A 31 48.39 15.13 -42.53
N ARG A 32 48.15 16.40 -42.15
CA ARG A 32 48.01 17.67 -42.93
C ARG A 32 47.03 17.83 -44.14
N ILE A 33 46.58 19.09 -44.21
CA ILE A 33 46.11 19.96 -45.34
C ILE A 33 44.63 19.88 -45.77
N GLY A 34 43.89 21.00 -45.64
CA GLY A 34 42.66 21.20 -46.45
C GLY A 34 41.53 22.14 -45.96
N LYS A 35 41.84 23.39 -45.61
CA LYS A 35 41.05 24.64 -45.86
C LYS A 35 39.49 24.70 -45.69
N VAL A 36 39.06 25.47 -44.66
CA VAL A 36 38.17 26.68 -44.65
C VAL A 36 36.73 26.63 -45.22
N SER A 37 35.74 26.83 -44.32
CA SER A 37 34.85 28.01 -44.24
C SER A 37 34.04 27.89 -42.92
N GLY A 38 34.19 28.72 -41.87
CA GLY A 38 33.93 30.17 -41.79
C GLY A 38 32.41 30.41 -41.81
N LYS A 39 31.72 30.92 -40.79
CA LYS A 39 32.08 31.94 -39.77
C LYS A 39 31.21 31.80 -38.50
N VAL A 40 31.81 32.16 -37.36
CA VAL A 40 31.17 32.46 -36.07
C VAL A 40 31.58 33.91 -35.70
N LEU A 41 30.78 34.53 -34.81
CA LEU A 41 31.00 35.71 -33.94
C LEU A 41 30.69 37.10 -34.55
N PRO A 42 30.52 38.18 -33.73
CA PRO A 42 30.57 38.33 -32.25
C PRO A 42 29.40 39.18 -31.61
N VAL A 43 29.01 38.99 -30.33
CA VAL A 43 29.38 39.71 -29.04
C VAL A 43 28.58 40.99 -28.72
N VAL A 44 28.14 41.12 -27.46
CA VAL A 44 28.34 42.24 -26.47
C VAL A 44 27.15 42.30 -25.49
N VAL A 45 27.48 42.32 -24.20
CA VAL A 45 26.60 42.70 -23.07
C VAL A 45 26.85 44.16 -22.70
N ALA A 46 25.80 44.96 -22.53
CA ALA A 46 25.80 46.21 -21.76
C ALA A 46 24.37 46.59 -21.33
N GLY A 47 24.21 47.10 -20.10
CA GLY A 47 22.91 47.46 -19.50
C GLY A 47 22.39 48.85 -19.88
N GLY A 48 21.15 49.14 -19.46
CA GLY A 48 20.51 50.47 -19.57
C GLY A 48 18.99 50.38 -19.73
N ALA A 49 18.25 51.25 -19.04
CA ALA A 49 16.82 51.16 -18.79
C ALA A 49 15.90 51.82 -19.85
N LEU A 50 14.63 51.35 -19.84
CA LEU A 50 13.33 51.96 -20.14
C LEU A 50 13.05 52.55 -21.55
N VAL A 51 11.99 52.03 -22.22
CA VAL A 51 10.76 52.75 -22.64
C VAL A 51 9.71 51.72 -23.11
N MET A 52 8.49 51.84 -22.57
CA MET A 52 7.26 51.17 -23.00
C MET A 52 6.66 51.82 -24.25
N VAL A 53 6.22 51.05 -25.25
CA VAL A 53 5.02 51.34 -26.08
C VAL A 53 4.38 50.01 -26.52
N GLY A 54 3.05 49.93 -26.43
CA GLY A 54 2.25 48.70 -26.45
C GLY A 54 1.94 48.05 -27.81
N GLN A 55 1.70 46.73 -27.71
CA GLN A 55 0.59 45.89 -28.25
C GLN A 55 0.18 45.94 -29.75
N PRO A 56 -0.46 44.88 -30.30
CA PRO A 56 -0.44 43.45 -29.91
C PRO A 56 -0.39 42.42 -31.08
N LEU A 57 -0.25 41.15 -30.68
CA LEU A 57 -0.87 39.92 -31.20
C LEU A 57 -0.40 39.30 -32.55
N LEU A 58 0.26 38.13 -32.46
CA LEU A 58 -0.15 36.81 -32.99
C LEU A 58 1.10 35.93 -33.20
N ALA A 59 1.34 34.97 -32.28
CA ALA A 59 2.29 33.87 -32.51
C ALA A 59 1.72 32.58 -31.90
N GLY A 60 1.71 31.52 -32.72
CA GLY A 60 1.21 30.20 -32.37
C GLY A 60 2.06 29.49 -31.34
N ALA A 61 1.38 28.79 -30.43
CA ALA A 61 1.97 27.99 -29.37
C ALA A 61 2.41 26.61 -29.90
N GLY A 62 3.64 26.23 -29.56
CA GLY A 62 4.10 24.83 -29.56
C GLY A 62 3.52 24.05 -28.38
N PRO A 63 3.80 22.74 -28.27
CA PRO A 63 3.21 21.91 -27.23
C PRO A 63 3.77 22.31 -25.86
N GLU A 64 2.88 22.83 -25.01
CA GLU A 64 3.17 23.24 -23.65
C GLU A 64 3.33 22.01 -22.76
N GLN A 65 4.48 21.96 -22.09
CA GLN A 65 4.83 21.01 -21.05
C GLN A 65 3.90 21.26 -19.86
N ALA A 66 3.01 20.29 -19.58
CA ALA A 66 2.03 20.40 -18.51
C ALA A 66 2.72 20.59 -17.14
N ALA A 67 2.50 21.75 -16.53
CA ALA A 67 2.92 22.06 -15.18
C ALA A 67 2.14 21.21 -14.15
N PRO A 68 2.75 20.88 -12.98
CA PRO A 68 2.04 20.14 -11.95
C PRO A 68 0.85 20.95 -11.44
N HIS A 69 -0.35 20.41 -11.61
CA HIS A 69 -1.56 20.99 -11.05
C HIS A 69 -1.52 20.90 -9.52
N PRO A 70 -1.83 21.99 -8.78
CA PRO A 70 -1.94 21.93 -7.34
C PRO A 70 -3.07 20.97 -6.96
N VAL A 71 -2.77 20.04 -6.05
CA VAL A 71 -3.74 19.14 -5.43
C VAL A 71 -4.82 19.98 -4.74
N GLN A 72 -5.99 20.08 -5.36
CA GLN A 72 -7.17 20.71 -4.75
C GLN A 72 -7.89 19.63 -3.94
N ILE A 73 -7.65 19.62 -2.63
CA ILE A 73 -8.41 18.80 -1.68
C ILE A 73 -9.72 19.55 -1.42
N ARG A 74 -10.84 19.00 -1.90
CA ARG A 74 -12.17 19.49 -1.55
C ARG A 74 -12.54 18.96 -0.17
N ALA A 75 -12.65 19.87 0.81
CA ALA A 75 -13.47 19.65 1.98
C ALA A 75 -14.92 19.52 1.52
N VAL A 76 -15.54 18.38 1.76
CA VAL A 76 -17.00 18.22 1.64
C VAL A 76 -17.57 18.37 3.04
N ASP A 77 -18.20 19.53 3.30
CA ASP A 77 -19.05 19.72 4.47
C ASP A 77 -20.29 18.84 4.28
N ASN A 78 -20.31 17.69 4.95
CA ASN A 78 -21.49 16.83 4.97
C ASN A 78 -22.17 16.97 6.33
N GLU A 79 -23.31 17.66 6.33
CA GLU A 79 -24.18 17.80 7.50
C GLU A 79 -24.65 16.41 7.97
N ALA A 80 -24.42 16.13 9.24
CA ALA A 80 -24.84 14.91 9.90
C ALA A 80 -26.38 14.87 10.00
N PRO A 81 -27.04 13.76 9.61
CA PRO A 81 -28.46 13.59 9.90
C PRO A 81 -28.67 13.36 11.41
N LEU A 82 -29.62 14.12 11.96
CA LEU A 82 -30.11 14.04 13.33
C LEU A 82 -30.61 12.63 13.67
N ALA A 83 -30.19 12.14 14.84
CA ALA A 83 -30.60 10.86 15.41
C ALA A 83 -32.14 10.77 15.62
N PRO A 84 -32.78 9.62 15.34
CA PRO A 84 -34.18 9.43 15.71
C PRO A 84 -34.33 9.16 17.21
N ALA A 85 -35.41 9.69 17.77
CA ALA A 85 -35.79 9.61 19.17
C ALA A 85 -36.05 8.16 19.64
N VAL A 86 -35.57 7.86 20.85
CA VAL A 86 -35.74 6.59 21.56
C VAL A 86 -37.19 6.43 22.02
N ALA A 87 -37.83 5.32 21.65
CA ALA A 87 -39.13 4.90 22.16
C ALA A 87 -39.00 4.19 23.53
N PRO A 88 -39.97 4.33 24.46
CA PRO A 88 -39.89 3.73 25.79
C PRO A 88 -40.11 2.21 25.79
N ALA A 89 -39.38 1.52 26.67
CA ALA A 89 -39.40 0.07 26.89
C ALA A 89 -40.72 -0.41 27.53
N PRO A 90 -41.22 -1.61 27.17
CA PRO A 90 -42.35 -2.22 27.87
C PRO A 90 -41.92 -2.85 29.21
N ALA A 91 -42.84 -2.80 30.19
CA ALA A 91 -42.68 -3.32 31.53
C ALA A 91 -42.60 -4.86 31.57
N ALA A 92 -41.74 -5.38 32.44
CA ALA A 92 -41.54 -6.81 32.66
C ALA A 92 -42.70 -7.44 33.48
N PRO A 93 -43.10 -8.71 33.19
CA PRO A 93 -44.05 -9.43 34.02
C PRO A 93 -43.40 -9.95 35.32
N THR A 94 -44.14 -9.87 36.41
CA THR A 94 -43.80 -10.44 37.73
C THR A 94 -43.95 -11.97 37.70
N VAL A 95 -42.88 -12.69 38.03
CA VAL A 95 -42.89 -14.16 38.23
C VAL A 95 -42.96 -14.48 39.72
N SER A 96 -43.92 -15.33 40.10
CA SER A 96 -44.07 -15.91 41.43
C SER A 96 -42.89 -16.84 41.80
N PRO A 97 -42.52 -16.98 43.09
CA PRO A 97 -41.43 -17.86 43.49
C PRO A 97 -41.84 -19.35 43.43
N ALA A 98 -40.94 -20.18 42.89
CA ALA A 98 -41.03 -21.63 42.91
C ALA A 98 -40.55 -22.22 44.26
N PRO A 99 -41.10 -23.35 44.73
CA PRO A 99 -40.68 -23.97 46.00
C PRO A 99 -39.33 -24.68 45.87
N ALA A 100 -38.57 -24.69 46.97
CA ALA A 100 -37.25 -25.32 47.07
C ALA A 100 -37.32 -26.86 46.91
N ALA A 101 -36.47 -27.40 46.05
CA ALA A 101 -36.25 -28.84 45.89
C ALA A 101 -35.30 -29.38 47.00
N PRO A 102 -35.47 -30.63 47.45
CA PRO A 102 -34.61 -31.26 48.46
C PRO A 102 -33.21 -31.61 47.90
N PRO A 103 -32.18 -31.76 48.75
CA PRO A 103 -30.83 -32.11 48.30
C PRO A 103 -30.75 -33.56 47.80
N ALA A 104 -30.05 -33.74 46.68
CA ALA A 104 -29.73 -35.04 46.10
C ALA A 104 -28.52 -35.68 46.82
N PRO A 105 -28.45 -37.02 46.92
CA PRO A 105 -27.36 -37.73 47.59
C PRO A 105 -26.07 -37.76 46.75
N GLU A 106 -24.92 -37.78 47.42
CA GLU A 106 -23.58 -37.78 46.81
C GLU A 106 -23.30 -39.08 46.02
N ALA A 107 -22.73 -38.91 44.81
CA ALA A 107 -22.34 -39.99 43.92
C ALA A 107 -20.92 -40.51 44.26
N PRO A 108 -20.63 -41.82 44.17
CA PRO A 108 -19.30 -42.37 44.45
C PRO A 108 -18.26 -42.02 43.37
N ALA A 109 -17.00 -41.86 43.79
CA ALA A 109 -15.87 -41.50 42.92
C ALA A 109 -15.50 -42.61 41.90
N ALA A 110 -15.23 -42.21 40.66
CA ALA A 110 -14.80 -43.08 39.57
C ALA A 110 -13.27 -43.36 39.61
N PRO A 111 -12.80 -44.54 39.14
CA PRO A 111 -11.37 -44.88 39.10
C PRO A 111 -10.61 -44.13 37.98
N PRO A 112 -9.29 -43.95 38.11
CA PRO A 112 -8.50 -43.17 37.15
C PRO A 112 -8.29 -43.91 35.81
N ALA A 113 -8.35 -43.16 34.71
CA ALA A 113 -8.14 -43.65 33.36
C ALA A 113 -6.65 -43.85 33.02
N PRO A 114 -6.29 -44.80 32.12
CA PRO A 114 -4.90 -45.03 31.70
C PRO A 114 -4.33 -43.85 30.90
N ALA A 115 -3.05 -43.55 31.11
CA ALA A 115 -2.35 -42.47 30.41
C ALA A 115 -2.19 -42.76 28.90
N ALA A 116 -2.51 -41.76 28.08
CA ALA A 116 -2.32 -41.79 26.63
C ALA A 116 -0.82 -41.77 26.26
N PRO A 117 -0.41 -42.33 25.10
CA PRO A 117 0.97 -42.30 24.65
C PRO A 117 1.42 -40.87 24.32
N ALA A 118 2.66 -40.53 24.65
CA ALA A 118 3.25 -39.23 24.40
C ALA A 118 3.34 -38.92 22.90
N ASP A 119 2.77 -37.77 22.51
CA ASP A 119 2.90 -37.15 21.20
C ASP A 119 4.37 -36.76 20.96
N GLN A 120 5.03 -37.46 20.04
CA GLN A 120 6.34 -37.05 19.53
C GLN A 120 6.09 -35.90 18.55
N GLY A 121 5.91 -34.71 19.13
CA GLY A 121 5.52 -33.49 18.42
C GLY A 121 6.39 -33.21 17.20
N ALA A 122 5.73 -32.89 16.08
CA ALA A 122 6.39 -32.41 14.88
C ALA A 122 7.34 -31.22 15.20
N PRO A 123 8.49 -31.10 14.53
CA PRO A 123 9.42 -30.01 14.77
C PRO A 123 8.73 -28.66 14.57
N ALA A 124 8.89 -27.77 15.54
CA ALA A 124 8.30 -26.44 15.53
C ALA A 124 8.72 -25.68 14.24
N PRO A 125 7.78 -24.96 13.59
CA PRO A 125 8.12 -24.16 12.43
C PRO A 125 9.20 -23.14 12.77
N ALA A 126 10.11 -22.89 11.82
CA ALA A 126 11.19 -21.92 12.00
C ALA A 126 10.61 -20.55 12.41
N PRO A 127 11.25 -19.82 13.35
CA PRO A 127 10.80 -18.50 13.75
C PRO A 127 10.72 -17.58 12.53
N LEU A 128 9.61 -16.85 12.40
CA LEU A 128 9.46 -15.84 11.36
C LEU A 128 10.49 -14.71 11.55
N PRO A 129 10.97 -14.07 10.47
CA PRO A 129 11.86 -12.93 10.60
C PRO A 129 11.18 -11.80 11.37
N VAL A 130 11.96 -11.12 12.21
CA VAL A 130 11.50 -9.99 13.03
C VAL A 130 10.99 -8.86 12.13
N THR A 131 11.71 -8.55 11.05
CA THR A 131 11.31 -7.54 10.06
C THR A 131 11.32 -8.16 8.68
N LYS A 132 10.29 -7.86 7.88
CA LYS A 132 10.21 -8.31 6.49
C LYS A 132 9.47 -7.28 5.64
N SER A 133 9.99 -7.05 4.44
CA SER A 133 9.28 -6.34 3.37
C SER A 133 9.23 -7.23 2.13
N VAL A 134 8.23 -7.00 1.28
CA VAL A 134 8.14 -7.60 -0.06
C VAL A 134 8.70 -6.60 -1.06
N ASP A 135 9.42 -7.09 -2.06
CA ASP A 135 9.86 -6.26 -3.17
C ASP A 135 8.65 -5.84 -4.00
N VAL A 136 8.53 -4.54 -4.26
CA VAL A 136 7.44 -3.92 -5.03
C VAL A 136 8.00 -2.87 -5.98
N ASP A 137 7.30 -2.67 -7.10
CA ASP A 137 7.58 -1.60 -8.05
C ASP A 137 6.78 -0.37 -7.64
N TYR A 138 7.44 0.53 -6.90
CA TYR A 138 6.84 1.80 -6.49
C TYR A 138 6.52 2.70 -7.69
N GLN A 139 5.42 3.45 -7.55
CA GLN A 139 5.10 4.59 -8.41
C GLN A 139 4.23 5.60 -7.69
N ALA A 140 4.43 6.88 -7.99
CA ALA A 140 3.52 7.93 -7.55
C ALA A 140 2.24 7.94 -8.41
N GLN A 141 1.10 8.29 -7.80
CA GLN A 141 -0.16 8.45 -8.50
C GLN A 141 -0.10 9.63 -9.48
N GLN A 142 -0.69 9.46 -10.67
CA GLN A 142 -0.67 10.48 -11.73
C GLN A 142 -1.74 11.57 -11.55
N THR A 143 -2.81 11.28 -10.81
CA THR A 143 -3.90 12.23 -10.50
C THR A 143 -4.18 12.23 -9.00
N SER A 144 -4.86 13.25 -8.48
CA SER A 144 -5.20 13.34 -7.05
C SER A 144 -6.17 12.26 -6.56
N TYR A 145 -6.87 11.56 -7.45
CA TYR A 145 -7.90 10.57 -7.14
C TYR A 145 -7.50 9.12 -7.52
N TRP A 146 -6.26 8.90 -7.98
CA TRP A 146 -5.75 7.57 -8.36
C TRP A 146 -4.93 6.86 -7.27
N CYS A 147 -5.12 7.23 -6.01
CA CYS A 147 -4.47 6.52 -4.90
C CYS A 147 -4.84 5.03 -4.87
N GLY A 148 -6.12 4.68 -5.06
CA GLY A 148 -6.60 3.29 -5.11
C GLY A 148 -5.94 2.45 -6.20
N PRO A 149 -6.04 2.84 -7.48
CA PRO A 149 -5.37 2.16 -8.60
C PRO A 149 -3.86 2.06 -8.44
N THR A 150 -3.22 3.12 -7.94
CA THR A 150 -1.77 3.13 -7.80
C THR A 150 -1.32 2.22 -6.66
N ALA A 151 -1.99 2.24 -5.50
CA ALA A 151 -1.74 1.30 -4.40
C ALA A 151 -1.99 -0.16 -4.83
N ALA A 152 -3.05 -0.42 -5.60
CA ALA A 152 -3.32 -1.74 -6.16
C ALA A 152 -2.20 -2.21 -7.08
N ARG A 153 -1.67 -1.34 -7.95
CA ARG A 153 -0.53 -1.67 -8.82
C ARG A 153 0.75 -1.96 -8.02
N ILE A 154 1.06 -1.16 -7.00
CA ILE A 154 2.21 -1.40 -6.11
C ILE A 154 2.05 -2.76 -5.39
N ALA A 155 0.84 -3.09 -4.92
CA ALA A 155 0.62 -4.39 -4.31
C ALA A 155 0.75 -5.54 -5.33
N LEU A 156 0.19 -5.37 -6.53
CA LEU A 156 0.21 -6.36 -7.61
C LEU A 156 1.63 -6.72 -8.06
N SER A 157 2.56 -5.75 -8.06
CA SER A 157 3.96 -5.99 -8.46
C SER A 157 4.68 -6.99 -7.57
N SER A 158 4.19 -7.23 -6.35
CA SER A 158 4.73 -8.30 -5.50
C SER A 158 4.49 -9.72 -6.07
N LYS A 159 3.54 -9.86 -7.00
CA LYS A 159 3.08 -11.15 -7.54
C LYS A 159 3.30 -11.32 -9.04
N THR A 160 3.44 -10.24 -9.79
CA THR A 160 3.58 -10.29 -11.25
C THR A 160 4.30 -9.06 -11.80
N ASP A 161 5.14 -9.27 -12.82
CA ASP A 161 5.77 -8.19 -13.60
C ASP A 161 4.81 -7.63 -14.68
N ALA A 162 3.71 -8.33 -14.97
CA ALA A 162 2.71 -7.92 -15.96
C ALA A 162 1.72 -6.93 -15.34
N LEU A 163 2.18 -5.69 -15.13
CA LEU A 163 1.38 -4.63 -14.53
C LEU A 163 0.57 -3.89 -15.60
N PRO A 164 -0.75 -3.70 -15.43
CA PRO A 164 -1.50 -2.71 -16.23
C PRO A 164 -0.92 -1.32 -15.97
N ASP A 165 -1.24 -0.30 -16.77
CA ASP A 165 -0.95 1.09 -16.40
C ASP A 165 -1.94 1.64 -15.34
N GLN A 166 -1.74 2.87 -14.83
CA GLN A 166 -2.62 3.43 -13.80
C GLN A 166 -4.04 3.70 -14.31
N GLY A 167 -4.19 4.08 -15.58
CA GLY A 167 -5.49 4.36 -16.21
C GLY A 167 -6.28 3.07 -16.46
N GLU A 168 -5.61 2.02 -16.91
CA GLU A 168 -6.18 0.68 -17.02
C GLU A 168 -6.65 0.16 -15.66
N MET A 169 -5.79 0.23 -14.64
CA MET A 169 -6.18 -0.16 -13.28
C MET A 169 -7.32 0.72 -12.75
N ALA A 170 -7.33 2.03 -13.04
CA ALA A 170 -8.42 2.93 -12.65
C ALA A 170 -9.76 2.52 -13.29
N ALA A 171 -9.76 2.18 -14.58
CA ALA A 171 -10.96 1.69 -15.27
C ALA A 171 -11.47 0.38 -14.66
N GLU A 172 -10.57 -0.53 -14.30
CA GLU A 172 -10.92 -1.82 -13.69
C GLU A 172 -11.48 -1.69 -12.28
N LEU A 173 -10.95 -0.75 -11.48
CA LEU A 173 -11.46 -0.44 -10.15
C LEU A 173 -12.74 0.40 -10.20
N GLY A 174 -13.15 0.90 -11.37
CA GLY A 174 -14.24 1.86 -11.49
C GLY A 174 -13.95 3.20 -10.82
N THR A 175 -12.68 3.62 -10.79
CA THR A 175 -12.25 4.89 -10.20
C THR A 175 -12.78 6.06 -11.00
N THR A 176 -13.37 7.03 -10.30
CA THR A 176 -13.82 8.31 -10.87
C THR A 176 -12.99 9.46 -10.31
N GLU A 177 -13.33 10.71 -10.66
CA GLU A 177 -12.72 11.89 -10.02
C GLU A 177 -12.99 11.96 -8.50
N ASN A 178 -13.98 11.20 -8.00
CA ASN A 178 -14.25 11.04 -6.57
C ASN A 178 -13.39 9.93 -5.91
N GLY A 179 -12.55 9.23 -6.69
CA GLY A 179 -11.72 8.12 -6.22
C GLY A 179 -12.33 6.74 -6.46
N THR A 180 -11.78 5.73 -5.79
CA THR A 180 -12.30 4.35 -5.73
C THR A 180 -13.16 4.20 -4.47
N ASP A 181 -14.42 3.80 -4.62
CA ASP A 181 -15.40 3.87 -3.53
C ASP A 181 -15.15 2.85 -2.41
N THR A 182 -14.82 1.61 -2.77
CA THR A 182 -14.79 0.48 -1.84
C THR A 182 -13.54 -0.38 -2.00
N ILE A 183 -13.18 -1.08 -0.92
CA ILE A 183 -12.10 -2.05 -0.96
C ILE A 183 -12.43 -3.29 -1.83
N GLY A 184 -13.72 -3.59 -2.04
CA GLY A 184 -14.16 -4.67 -2.93
C GLY A 184 -13.71 -4.46 -4.37
N GLN A 185 -13.80 -3.22 -4.88
CA GLN A 185 -13.32 -2.87 -6.22
C GLN A 185 -11.82 -3.11 -6.39
N VAL A 186 -11.03 -2.81 -5.35
CA VAL A 186 -9.58 -3.09 -5.34
C VAL A 186 -9.32 -4.59 -5.41
N VAL A 187 -10.07 -5.39 -4.64
CA VAL A 187 -9.95 -6.85 -4.65
C VAL A 187 -10.29 -7.43 -6.01
N ASP A 188 -11.39 -6.97 -6.63
CA ASP A 188 -11.81 -7.44 -7.95
C ASP A 188 -10.75 -7.13 -9.02
N GLY A 189 -10.21 -5.91 -9.03
CA GLY A 189 -9.13 -5.51 -9.93
C GLY A 189 -7.85 -6.33 -9.74
N LEU A 190 -7.39 -6.50 -8.49
CA LEU A 190 -6.22 -7.32 -8.18
C LEU A 190 -6.42 -8.77 -8.63
N ASN A 191 -7.58 -9.36 -8.34
CA ASN A 191 -7.88 -10.74 -8.66
C ASN A 191 -8.06 -11.00 -10.16
N LYS A 192 -8.48 -9.99 -10.93
CA LYS A 192 -8.53 -10.07 -12.39
C LYS A 192 -7.14 -10.36 -12.98
N HIS A 193 -6.10 -9.71 -12.48
CA HIS A 193 -4.70 -9.90 -12.93
C HIS A 193 -4.03 -11.15 -12.35
N LEU A 194 -4.58 -11.72 -11.27
CA LEU A 194 -4.03 -12.90 -10.61
C LEU A 194 -4.80 -14.19 -10.90
N ALA A 195 -5.80 -14.14 -11.78
CA ALA A 195 -6.59 -15.28 -12.19
C ALA A 195 -5.68 -16.44 -12.68
N GLY A 196 -5.89 -17.64 -12.12
CA GLY A 196 -5.11 -18.84 -12.48
C GLY A 196 -3.72 -18.95 -11.84
N THR A 197 -3.26 -17.94 -11.09
CA THR A 197 -1.95 -18.00 -10.40
C THR A 197 -1.99 -18.77 -9.08
N GLY A 198 -3.19 -19.07 -8.56
CA GLY A 198 -3.41 -19.61 -7.22
C GLY A 198 -3.27 -18.57 -6.10
N THR A 199 -2.98 -17.31 -6.43
CA THR A 199 -3.00 -16.18 -5.49
C THR A 199 -4.33 -15.46 -5.61
N GLN A 200 -4.94 -15.11 -4.47
CA GLN A 200 -6.15 -14.31 -4.41
C GLN A 200 -6.08 -13.30 -3.28
N TYR A 201 -6.77 -12.19 -3.47
CA TYR A 201 -7.09 -11.21 -2.44
C TYR A 201 -8.52 -11.40 -1.94
N VAL A 202 -8.73 -11.12 -0.67
CA VAL A 202 -10.05 -11.04 -0.04
C VAL A 202 -10.24 -9.69 0.62
N ALA A 203 -11.45 -9.16 0.54
CA ALA A 203 -11.82 -7.93 1.22
C ALA A 203 -12.05 -8.22 2.71
N ARG A 204 -11.48 -7.36 3.55
CA ARG A 204 -11.78 -7.27 4.98
C ARG A 204 -12.51 -5.95 5.20
N ASP A 205 -13.83 -5.97 5.10
CA ASP A 205 -14.67 -4.80 5.31
C ASP A 205 -14.94 -4.59 6.81
N TRP A 206 -14.60 -3.39 7.29
CA TRP A 206 -14.68 -2.94 8.68
C TRP A 206 -15.66 -1.77 8.83
N SER A 207 -16.19 -1.23 7.73
CA SER A 207 -16.87 0.07 7.64
C SER A 207 -18.01 0.28 8.64
N ASP A 208 -18.71 -0.79 9.02
CA ASP A 208 -19.88 -0.81 9.89
C ASP A 208 -19.60 -1.31 11.32
N ARG A 209 -18.33 -1.59 11.66
CA ARG A 209 -17.94 -2.21 12.94
C ARG A 209 -17.01 -1.31 13.74
N PRO A 210 -17.22 -1.17 15.07
CA PRO A 210 -16.25 -0.50 15.93
C PRO A 210 -14.92 -1.28 15.94
N LEU A 211 -13.79 -0.58 16.05
CA LEU A 211 -12.48 -1.22 16.13
C LEU A 211 -12.39 -2.07 17.40
N THR A 212 -12.12 -3.37 17.26
CA THR A 212 -11.88 -4.28 18.39
C THR A 212 -10.44 -4.83 18.38
N PRO A 213 -9.92 -5.32 19.52
CA PRO A 213 -8.61 -5.96 19.57
C PRO A 213 -8.47 -7.15 18.61
N GLU A 214 -9.54 -7.92 18.40
CA GLU A 214 -9.55 -9.07 17.48
C GLU A 214 -9.39 -8.64 16.02
N MET A 215 -9.95 -7.48 15.65
CA MET A 215 -9.76 -6.89 14.32
C MET A 215 -8.31 -6.46 14.12
N THR A 216 -7.71 -5.81 15.12
CA THR A 216 -6.30 -5.43 15.09
C THR A 216 -5.38 -6.65 15.00
N GLU A 217 -5.66 -7.72 15.76
CA GLU A 217 -4.90 -8.97 15.68
C GLU A 217 -5.11 -9.69 14.35
N GLN A 218 -6.32 -9.65 13.77
CA GLN A 218 -6.58 -10.16 12.42
C GLN A 218 -5.76 -9.40 11.37
N LEU A 219 -5.71 -8.07 11.46
CA LEU A 219 -4.88 -7.26 10.57
C LEU A 219 -3.40 -7.61 10.71
N TRP A 220 -2.92 -7.84 11.93
CA TRP A 220 -1.55 -8.30 12.16
C TRP A 220 -1.28 -9.68 11.54
N SER A 221 -2.17 -10.64 11.78
CA SER A 221 -2.08 -12.01 11.25
C SER A 221 -2.09 -12.01 9.73
N ASP A 222 -3.00 -11.25 9.11
CA ASP A 222 -3.11 -11.10 7.66
C ASP A 222 -1.84 -10.40 7.11
N THR A 223 -1.32 -9.38 7.78
CA THR A 223 -0.06 -8.70 7.37
C THR A 223 1.12 -9.67 7.39
N VAL A 224 1.36 -10.34 8.50
CA VAL A 224 2.48 -11.27 8.64
C VAL A 224 2.36 -12.40 7.63
N ARG A 225 1.18 -13.02 7.49
CA ARG A 225 0.96 -14.15 6.56
C ARG A 225 1.22 -13.74 5.12
N ASN A 226 0.68 -12.59 4.69
CA ASN A 226 0.80 -12.14 3.31
C ASN A 226 2.21 -11.67 2.96
N VAL A 227 2.81 -10.82 3.80
CA VAL A 227 4.18 -10.35 3.60
C VAL A 227 5.18 -11.51 3.67
N ALA A 228 5.00 -12.45 4.61
CA ALA A 228 5.81 -13.68 4.67
C ALA A 228 5.71 -14.51 3.39
N GLY A 229 4.51 -14.60 2.80
CA GLY A 229 4.22 -15.24 1.52
C GLY A 229 4.58 -14.43 0.27
N GLY A 230 5.20 -13.26 0.42
CA GLY A 230 5.58 -12.40 -0.70
C GLY A 230 4.38 -11.77 -1.42
N LYS A 231 3.33 -11.39 -0.68
CA LYS A 231 2.15 -10.70 -1.19
C LYS A 231 1.94 -9.42 -0.39
N ALA A 232 2.05 -8.27 -1.04
CA ALA A 232 1.70 -6.97 -0.45
C ALA A 232 0.17 -6.82 -0.34
N MET A 233 -0.30 -5.95 0.54
CA MET A 233 -1.72 -5.69 0.81
C MET A 233 -2.09 -4.25 0.41
N VAL A 234 -3.39 -3.96 0.31
CA VAL A 234 -3.88 -2.58 0.08
C VAL A 234 -4.85 -2.21 1.18
N ALA A 235 -4.69 -1.02 1.77
CA ALA A 235 -5.58 -0.49 2.79
C ALA A 235 -6.31 0.74 2.28
N ASN A 236 -7.63 0.79 2.49
CA ASN A 236 -8.42 2.01 2.37
C ASN A 236 -8.47 2.67 3.76
N ILE A 237 -8.02 3.92 3.85
CA ILE A 237 -7.84 4.62 5.12
C ILE A 237 -8.64 5.92 5.17
N VAL A 238 -9.07 6.26 6.39
CA VAL A 238 -9.61 7.57 6.73
C VAL A 238 -8.86 8.11 7.95
N ALA A 239 -8.05 9.14 7.74
CA ALA A 239 -7.37 9.83 8.82
C ALA A 239 -8.18 11.05 9.27
N ALA A 240 -8.84 10.94 10.42
CA ALA A 240 -9.43 12.10 11.08
C ALA A 240 -8.35 13.11 11.49
N PRO A 241 -8.69 14.41 11.68
CA PRO A 241 -7.73 15.42 12.14
C PRO A 241 -6.91 14.97 13.34
N GLY A 242 -5.58 15.08 13.24
CA GLY A 242 -4.61 14.66 14.25
C GLY A 242 -4.10 13.21 14.15
N ASN A 243 -4.64 12.38 13.25
CA ASN A 243 -4.23 10.98 13.07
C ASN A 243 -3.54 10.68 11.72
N GLN A 244 -3.08 11.72 11.03
CA GLN A 244 -2.55 11.62 9.67
C GLN A 244 -1.25 10.79 9.61
N PRO A 245 -1.02 10.08 8.50
CA PRO A 245 0.32 9.61 8.15
C PRO A 245 1.32 10.77 8.01
N PRO A 246 2.63 10.50 8.09
CA PRO A 246 3.66 11.53 7.94
C PRO A 246 3.49 12.38 6.68
N GLY A 247 3.69 13.69 6.82
CA GLY A 247 3.67 14.64 5.70
C GLY A 247 2.31 15.28 5.40
N TYR A 248 1.19 14.64 5.77
CA TYR A 248 -0.16 15.15 5.49
C TYR A 248 -0.59 16.28 6.45
N PRO A 249 -1.51 17.16 6.02
CA PRO A 249 -2.00 18.26 6.85
C PRO A 249 -2.84 17.74 8.03
N SER A 250 -2.42 18.04 9.25
CA SER A 250 -3.04 17.47 10.47
C SER A 250 -4.46 17.99 10.77
N SER A 251 -4.88 19.09 10.15
CA SER A 251 -6.18 19.72 10.37
C SER A 251 -7.31 19.21 9.46
N GLN A 252 -7.03 18.26 8.56
CA GLN A 252 -7.99 17.80 7.54
C GLN A 252 -8.25 16.31 7.63
N THR A 253 -9.49 15.90 7.31
CA THR A 253 -9.77 14.48 7.09
C THR A 253 -9.16 14.03 5.77
N ILE A 254 -8.33 12.99 5.80
CA ILE A 254 -7.70 12.41 4.61
C ILE A 254 -8.35 11.08 4.30
N TYR A 255 -8.91 10.96 3.09
CA TYR A 255 -9.37 9.70 2.51
C TYR A 255 -8.32 9.22 1.52
N HIS A 256 -7.84 7.99 1.68
CA HIS A 256 -6.68 7.54 0.90
C HIS A 256 -6.60 6.03 0.75
N TYR A 257 -5.81 5.57 -0.21
CA TYR A 257 -5.40 4.18 -0.32
C TYR A 257 -3.88 4.08 -0.26
N VAL A 258 -3.39 3.11 0.50
CA VAL A 258 -1.95 2.86 0.65
C VAL A 258 -1.63 1.37 0.49
N ALA A 259 -0.42 1.03 0.08
CA ALA A 259 0.03 -0.36 0.05
C ALA A 259 0.75 -0.70 1.36
N ILE A 260 0.41 -1.82 1.98
CA ILE A 260 1.16 -2.39 3.10
C ILE A 260 2.12 -3.43 2.52
N VAL A 261 3.42 -3.15 2.60
CA VAL A 261 4.46 -3.90 1.90
C VAL A 261 5.42 -4.61 2.86
N GLY A 262 5.26 -4.42 4.17
CA GLY A 262 6.13 -5.02 5.16
C GLY A 262 5.63 -4.92 6.60
N TYR A 263 6.36 -5.54 7.52
CA TYR A 263 6.13 -5.48 8.95
C TYR A 263 7.44 -5.52 9.75
N ASN A 264 7.38 -5.02 10.98
CA ASN A 264 8.37 -5.22 12.03
C ASN A 264 7.64 -5.72 13.27
N ALA A 265 7.93 -6.97 13.66
CA ALA A 265 7.29 -7.69 14.74
C ALA A 265 7.78 -7.27 16.13
N ALA A 266 9.00 -6.74 16.25
CA ALA A 266 9.51 -6.23 17.53
C ALA A 266 8.73 -4.98 17.96
N ASP A 267 8.47 -4.09 17.00
CA ASP A 267 7.82 -2.80 17.25
C ASP A 267 6.32 -2.81 16.95
N LYS A 268 5.78 -3.93 16.45
CA LYS A 268 4.40 -4.06 15.95
C LYS A 268 4.04 -2.91 14.99
N THR A 269 4.87 -2.70 13.99
CA THR A 269 4.67 -1.69 12.94
C THR A 269 4.52 -2.33 11.56
N VAL A 270 3.88 -1.60 10.65
CA VAL A 270 3.72 -1.96 9.24
C VAL A 270 4.44 -0.97 8.34
N HIS A 271 5.04 -1.47 7.26
CA HIS A 271 5.70 -0.66 6.25
C HIS A 271 4.69 -0.28 5.18
N ILE A 272 4.49 1.01 4.99
CA ILE A 272 3.57 1.59 4.02
C ILE A 272 4.35 2.13 2.83
N SER A 273 3.89 1.78 1.63
CA SER A 273 4.27 2.44 0.39
C SER A 273 3.09 3.27 -0.09
N ASP A 274 3.27 4.59 -0.10
CA ASP A 274 2.22 5.58 -0.29
C ASP A 274 2.25 6.16 -1.72
N PRO A 275 1.20 5.93 -2.53
CA PRO A 275 1.15 6.42 -3.90
C PRO A 275 1.03 7.94 -4.01
N ALA A 276 0.54 8.66 -3.00
CA ALA A 276 0.35 10.11 -3.08
C ALA A 276 1.66 10.89 -3.07
N ARG A 277 2.72 10.29 -2.52
CA ARG A 277 4.03 10.93 -2.37
C ARG A 277 3.90 12.31 -1.70
N PHE A 278 2.99 12.44 -0.74
CA PHE A 278 2.67 13.72 -0.14
C PHE A 278 3.91 14.25 0.61
N SER A 279 4.23 15.54 0.42
CA SER A 279 5.47 16.14 0.93
C SER A 279 6.77 15.41 0.51
N GLY A 280 6.73 14.64 -0.59
CA GLY A 280 7.88 13.87 -1.09
C GLY A 280 8.13 12.54 -0.37
N ILE A 281 7.23 12.12 0.53
CA ILE A 281 7.38 10.89 1.31
C ILE A 281 6.74 9.73 0.55
N GLU A 282 7.56 8.77 0.13
CA GLU A 282 7.13 7.58 -0.64
C GLU A 282 6.81 6.40 0.29
N ASP A 283 7.59 6.24 1.36
CA ASP A 283 7.45 5.13 2.29
C ASP A 283 7.57 5.60 3.75
N TYR A 284 6.84 4.95 4.64
CA TYR A 284 6.90 5.21 6.09
C TYR A 284 6.41 4.00 6.89
N TRP A 285 6.68 4.03 8.20
CA TRP A 285 6.22 3.02 9.13
C TRP A 285 5.12 3.58 10.02
N LEU A 286 4.05 2.81 10.21
CA LEU A 286 2.98 3.12 11.18
C LEU A 286 2.90 2.02 12.23
N SER A 287 2.52 2.38 13.47
CA SER A 287 2.15 1.37 14.45
C SER A 287 0.91 0.61 14.00
N LEU A 288 0.80 -0.66 14.42
CA LEU A 288 -0.34 -1.50 14.14
C LEU A 288 -1.65 -0.84 14.60
N ASP A 289 -1.65 -0.23 15.78
CA ASP A 289 -2.83 0.46 16.33
C ASP A 289 -3.21 1.67 15.48
N GLN A 290 -2.22 2.46 15.01
CA GLN A 290 -2.49 3.60 14.16
C GLN A 290 -3.10 3.16 12.83
N ILE A 291 -2.46 2.22 12.11
CA ILE A 291 -3.01 1.75 10.82
C ILE A 291 -4.39 1.08 11.00
N ALA A 292 -4.61 0.35 12.10
CA ALA A 292 -5.92 -0.24 12.39
C ALA A 292 -7.00 0.83 12.59
N SER A 293 -6.68 1.91 13.32
CA SER A 293 -7.60 3.05 13.50
C SER A 293 -7.92 3.76 12.18
N LEU A 294 -6.94 3.85 11.28
CA LEU A 294 -7.09 4.46 9.96
C LEU A 294 -7.94 3.59 9.02
N ILE A 295 -7.83 2.27 9.12
CA ILE A 295 -8.58 1.31 8.30
C ILE A 295 -10.03 1.15 8.77
N GLN A 296 -10.32 1.28 10.07
CA GLN A 296 -11.65 0.96 10.64
C GLN A 296 -12.83 1.55 9.89
N PRO A 297 -12.84 2.82 9.46
CA PRO A 297 -14.00 3.37 8.73
C PRO A 297 -14.23 2.75 7.35
N LYS A 298 -13.33 1.84 6.90
CA LYS A 298 -13.26 1.26 5.56
C LYS A 298 -12.87 -0.23 5.63
N GLY A 299 -11.63 -0.58 5.26
CA GLY A 299 -11.19 -1.97 5.15
C GLY A 299 -9.90 -2.12 4.35
N TYR A 300 -9.48 -3.37 4.14
CA TYR A 300 -8.25 -3.70 3.41
C TYR A 300 -8.38 -4.98 2.57
N ALA A 301 -7.51 -5.12 1.59
CA ALA A 301 -7.36 -6.27 0.71
C ALA A 301 -6.16 -7.10 1.14
N ALA A 302 -6.38 -8.38 1.45
CA ALA A 302 -5.37 -9.29 2.01
C ALA A 302 -5.36 -10.68 1.39
#